data_AF-A0A970U1K1-F1
#
_entry.id   AF-A0A970U1K1-F1
#
_cell.length_a   1.000
_cell.length_b   1.000
_cell.length_c   1.000
_cell.angle_alpha   90.00
_cell.angle_beta   90.00
_cell.angle_gamma   90.00
#
_symmetry.space_group_name_H-M   'P 1'
#
loop_
_entity.id
_entity.type
_entity.pdbx_description
1 polymer ?
#
loop_
_entity_poly.entity_id
_entity_poly.type
_entity_poly.pdbx_seq_one_letter_code
_entity_poly.pdbx_strand_id
1 'polypeptide(L)'
;QILLAEQLKKRVHYQKNDYYNRVSRYSFEQIVKNTVTIVCELYLLLDQVDDAIRFFKDNDTELFSKPDPVRKYRDLLGLLDKHTIRDAWLREYALAIQKGIAMTPRNEALFQHLKKHGAFPDEDHPLDFDDLKCRIVYVLR
;
A
#
# COMPACT_ATOMS: atom_id res chain seq x y z
N GLN A 1 0.58 5.42 26.21
CA GLN A 1 0.73 4.99 24.80
C GLN A 1 -0.62 4.71 24.14
N ILE A 2 -1.55 3.97 24.78
CA ILE A 2 -2.93 3.71 24.29
C ILE A 2 -3.70 5.01 23.96
N LEU A 3 -3.54 6.06 24.76
CA LEU A 3 -4.25 7.33 24.60
C LEU A 3 -3.96 8.06 23.27
N LEU A 4 -2.74 7.93 22.73
CA LEU A 4 -2.34 8.61 21.49
C LEU A 4 -2.95 7.91 20.26
N ALA A 5 -3.00 6.58 20.29
CA ALA A 5 -3.65 5.78 19.24
C ALA A 5 -5.17 6.00 19.22
N GLU A 6 -5.81 6.14 20.38
CA GLU A 6 -7.24 6.48 20.47
C GLU A 6 -7.56 7.90 19.98
N GLN A 7 -6.66 8.86 20.20
CA GLN A 7 -6.80 10.22 19.67
C GLN A 7 -6.65 10.26 18.14
N LEU A 8 -5.81 9.41 17.55
CA LEU A 8 -5.62 9.27 16.09
C LEU A 8 -6.75 8.48 15.39
N LYS A 9 -7.58 7.72 16.14
CA LYS A 9 -8.75 7.00 15.61
C LYS A 9 -9.92 7.92 15.20
N LYS A 10 -9.91 9.19 15.59
CA LYS A 10 -10.88 10.16 15.06
C LYS A 10 -10.51 10.42 13.61
N ARG A 11 -11.36 9.96 12.68
CA ARG A 11 -11.26 10.21 11.23
C ARG A 11 -10.67 11.59 11.00
N VAL A 12 -9.64 11.68 10.17
CA VAL A 12 -9.05 12.96 9.81
C VAL A 12 -10.07 13.71 8.95
N HIS A 13 -10.93 14.48 9.61
CA HIS A 13 -11.97 15.27 8.97
C HIS A 13 -11.39 16.66 8.70
N TYR A 14 -10.88 16.84 7.48
CA TYR A 14 -10.41 18.15 7.04
C TYR A 14 -11.61 19.01 6.62
N GLN A 15 -11.90 20.08 7.36
CA GLN A 15 -12.77 21.14 6.84
C GLN A 15 -12.07 21.85 5.69
N LYS A 16 -12.72 21.83 4.53
CA LYS A 16 -12.20 22.20 3.21
C LYS A 16 -11.79 23.67 3.06
N ASN A 17 -12.05 24.54 4.04
CA ASN A 17 -12.10 25.98 3.79
C ASN A 17 -10.87 26.81 4.22
N ASP A 18 -10.05 26.37 5.19
CA ASP A 18 -8.98 27.24 5.73
C ASP A 18 -7.55 26.87 5.29
N TYR A 19 -7.25 25.57 5.07
CA TYR A 19 -5.88 25.13 4.72
C TYR A 19 -5.53 25.30 3.23
N TYR A 20 -6.55 25.35 2.36
CA TYR A 20 -6.38 25.47 0.90
C TYR A 20 -5.75 26.79 0.45
N ASN A 21 -5.93 27.86 1.21
CA ASN A 21 -5.47 29.19 0.81
C ASN A 21 -3.96 29.41 1.00
N ARG A 22 -3.26 28.49 1.67
CA ARG A 22 -1.82 28.64 1.99
C ARG A 22 -0.91 27.56 1.40
N VAL A 23 -1.48 26.44 0.95
CA VAL A 23 -0.72 25.26 0.52
C VAL A 23 -1.28 24.78 -0.81
N SER A 24 -0.42 24.52 -1.80
CA SER A 24 -0.85 23.99 -3.10
C SER A 24 -1.64 22.69 -2.92
N ARG A 25 -2.61 22.41 -3.80
CA ARG A 25 -3.41 21.15 -3.77
C ARG A 25 -2.52 19.91 -3.71
N TYR A 26 -1.44 19.92 -4.48
CA TYR A 26 -0.45 18.85 -4.51
C TYR A 26 0.22 18.65 -3.15
N SER A 27 0.70 19.74 -2.53
CA SER A 27 1.34 19.68 -1.21
C SER A 27 0.38 19.20 -0.13
N PHE A 28 -0.90 19.58 -0.19
CA PHE A 28 -1.91 19.08 0.75
C PHE A 28 -2.16 17.58 0.60
N GLU A 29 -2.32 17.09 -0.64
CA GLU A 29 -2.49 15.65 -0.92
C GLU A 29 -1.29 14.85 -0.40
N GLN A 30 -0.07 15.35 -0.59
CA GLN A 30 1.13 14.71 -0.09
C GLN A 30 1.20 14.68 1.45
N ILE A 31 0.79 15.76 2.13
CA ILE A 31 0.71 15.79 3.59
C ILE A 31 -0.28 14.74 4.11
N VAL A 32 -1.46 14.64 3.49
CA VAL A 32 -2.46 13.64 3.87
C VAL A 32 -1.94 12.23 3.63
N LYS A 33 -1.34 11.98 2.46
CA LYS A 33 -0.72 10.70 2.14
C LYS A 33 0.35 10.29 3.16
N ASN A 34 1.28 11.20 3.46
CA ASN A 34 2.34 10.95 4.44
C ASN A 34 1.76 10.66 5.83
N THR A 35 0.71 11.39 6.23
CA THR A 35 0.05 11.18 7.52
C THR A 35 -0.60 9.79 7.58
N VAL A 36 -1.32 9.39 6.54
CA VAL A 36 -1.95 8.06 6.46
C VAL A 36 -0.87 6.97 6.53
N THR A 37 0.21 7.13 5.78
CA THR A 37 1.36 6.20 5.79
C THR A 37 1.96 6.07 7.19
N ILE A 38 2.28 7.18 7.87
CA ILE A 38 2.87 7.15 9.22
C ILE A 38 1.96 6.43 10.22
N VAL A 39 0.66 6.72 10.20
CA VAL A 39 -0.29 6.05 11.11
C VAL A 39 -0.36 4.54 10.82
N CYS A 40 -0.32 4.13 9.55
CA CYS A 40 -0.25 2.72 9.20
C CYS A 40 1.04 2.07 9.72
N GLU A 41 2.19 2.71 9.53
CA GLU A 41 3.47 2.21 10.02
C GLU A 41 3.45 2.03 11.55
N LEU A 42 2.84 2.97 12.28
CA LEU A 42 2.66 2.83 13.73
C LEU A 42 1.82 1.61 14.11
N TYR A 43 0.71 1.34 13.40
CA TYR A 43 -0.07 0.13 13.61
C TYR A 43 0.76 -1.14 13.33
N LEU A 44 1.55 -1.15 12.24
CA LEU A 44 2.40 -2.29 11.89
C LEU A 44 3.51 -2.53 12.92
N LEU A 45 4.13 -1.47 13.45
CA LEU A 45 5.13 -1.57 14.52
C LEU A 45 4.55 -2.09 15.85
N LEU A 46 3.24 -1.95 16.04
CA LEU A 46 2.51 -2.49 17.19
C LEU A 46 1.93 -3.89 16.92
N ASP A 47 2.28 -4.53 15.80
CA ASP A 47 1.74 -5.81 15.34
C ASP A 47 0.21 -5.80 15.12
N GLN A 48 -0.36 -4.62 14.90
CA GLN A 48 -1.79 -4.43 14.63
C GLN A 48 -2.05 -4.42 13.12
N VAL A 49 -1.73 -5.53 12.47
CA VAL A 49 -1.70 -5.64 10.99
C VAL A 49 -3.07 -5.38 10.35
N ASP A 50 -4.14 -6.03 10.83
CA ASP A 50 -5.46 -5.87 10.22
C ASP A 50 -6.03 -4.46 10.45
N ASP A 51 -5.70 -3.83 11.58
CA ASP A 51 -6.04 -2.43 11.85
C ASP A 51 -5.31 -1.48 10.92
N ALA A 52 -4.02 -1.72 10.65
CA ALA A 52 -3.23 -0.94 9.68
C ALA A 52 -3.87 -1.00 8.28
N ILE A 53 -4.21 -2.20 7.82
CA ILE A 53 -4.80 -2.43 6.49
C ILE A 53 -6.17 -1.76 6.38
N ARG A 54 -7.02 -1.93 7.40
CA ARG A 54 -8.33 -1.29 7.45
C ARG A 54 -8.19 0.23 7.42
N PHE A 55 -7.32 0.79 8.27
CA PHE A 55 -7.07 2.23 8.30
C PHE A 55 -6.57 2.75 6.95
N PHE A 56 -5.62 2.06 6.30
CA PHE A 56 -5.13 2.47 4.99
C PHE A 56 -6.22 2.48 3.92
N LYS A 57 -7.08 1.46 3.91
CA LYS A 57 -8.17 1.34 2.93
C LYS A 57 -9.29 2.36 3.14
N ASP A 58 -9.62 2.66 4.40
CA ASP A 58 -10.70 3.57 4.78
C ASP A 58 -10.33 5.05 4.56
N ASN A 59 -9.03 5.37 4.44
CA ASN A 59 -8.58 6.73 4.18
C ASN A 59 -8.25 6.92 2.70
N ASP A 60 -8.79 7.98 2.10
CA ASP A 60 -8.46 8.38 0.74
C ASP A 60 -7.26 9.31 0.73
N THR A 61 -6.21 8.90 0.01
CA THR A 61 -4.99 9.69 -0.18
C THR A 61 -4.96 10.43 -1.51
N GLU A 62 -5.95 10.23 -2.37
CA GLU A 62 -6.12 10.87 -3.67
C GLU A 62 -7.31 11.82 -3.60
N LEU A 63 -7.10 12.98 -2.98
CA LEU A 63 -8.17 13.93 -2.67
C LEU A 63 -8.60 14.77 -3.87
N PHE A 64 -7.68 14.97 -4.83
CA PHE A 64 -7.90 15.80 -6.01
C PHE A 64 -7.86 15.04 -7.33
N SER A 65 -7.30 13.83 -7.30
CA SER A 65 -7.13 12.98 -8.46
C SER A 65 -8.27 11.97 -8.55
N LYS A 66 -8.52 11.44 -9.75
CA LYS A 66 -9.43 10.30 -9.90
C LYS A 66 -8.84 9.11 -9.12
N PRO A 67 -9.64 8.39 -8.31
CA PRO A 67 -9.16 7.21 -7.61
C PRO A 67 -8.51 6.20 -8.55
N ASP A 68 -7.25 5.87 -8.28
CA ASP A 68 -6.48 4.83 -8.94
C ASP A 68 -6.34 3.61 -8.00
N PRO A 69 -7.17 2.56 -8.18
CA PRO A 69 -7.11 1.39 -7.34
C PRO A 69 -5.77 0.64 -7.47
N VAL A 70 -5.09 0.71 -8.62
CA VAL A 70 -3.78 0.08 -8.82
C VAL A 70 -2.75 0.78 -7.94
N ARG A 71 -2.73 2.11 -7.95
CA ARG A 71 -1.85 2.91 -7.08
C ARG A 71 -2.12 2.66 -5.60
N LYS A 72 -3.39 2.65 -5.18
CA LYS A 72 -3.76 2.39 -3.78
C LYS A 72 -3.28 1.02 -3.30
N TYR A 73 -3.51 -0.04 -4.09
CA TYR A 73 -3.03 -1.39 -3.75
C TYR A 73 -1.51 -1.51 -3.80
N ARG A 74 -0.84 -0.88 -4.76
CA ARG A 74 0.62 -0.86 -4.84
C ARG A 74 1.23 -0.22 -3.59
N ASP A 75 0.68 0.90 -3.14
CA ASP A 75 1.18 1.62 -1.98
C ASP A 75 0.96 0.81 -0.68
N LEU A 76 -0.20 0.14 -0.52
CA LEU A 76 -0.44 -0.78 0.60
C LEU A 76 0.54 -1.96 0.59
N LEU A 77 0.71 -2.62 -0.55
CA LEU A 77 1.60 -3.76 -0.68
C LEU A 77 3.07 -3.37 -0.43
N GLY A 78 3.47 -2.16 -0.83
CA GLY A 78 4.79 -1.61 -0.51
C GLY A 78 5.03 -1.42 0.99
N LEU A 79 3.99 -1.02 1.75
CA LEU A 79 4.09 -0.92 3.21
C LEU A 79 4.25 -2.30 3.86
N LEU A 80 3.46 -3.28 3.42
CA LEU A 80 3.55 -4.64 3.94
C LEU A 80 4.89 -5.31 3.59
N ASP A 81 5.42 -5.04 2.39
CA ASP A 81 6.76 -5.47 1.93
C ASP A 81 7.85 -4.87 2.83
N LYS A 82 7.84 -3.55 3.03
CA LYS A 82 8.80 -2.83 3.91
C LYS A 82 8.85 -3.39 5.34
N HIS A 83 7.71 -3.82 5.88
CA HIS A 83 7.61 -4.37 7.23
C HIS A 83 7.65 -5.91 7.25
N THR A 84 7.94 -6.56 6.13
CA THR A 84 8.04 -8.03 6.01
C THR A 84 6.78 -8.80 6.46
N ILE A 85 5.60 -8.20 6.30
CA ILE A 85 4.31 -8.78 6.73
C ILE A 85 3.73 -9.69 5.62
N ARG A 86 4.31 -10.88 5.48
CA ARG A 86 4.07 -11.81 4.35
C ARG A 86 2.60 -12.18 4.19
N ASP A 87 1.96 -12.66 5.25
CA ASP A 87 0.64 -13.27 5.14
C ASP A 87 -0.42 -12.24 4.74
N ALA A 88 -0.33 -11.02 5.29
CA ALA A 88 -1.18 -9.92 4.87
C ALA A 88 -0.90 -9.51 3.41
N TRP A 89 0.37 -9.46 3.01
CA TRP A 89 0.75 -9.13 1.65
C TRP A 89 0.10 -10.10 0.64
N LEU A 90 0.18 -11.41 0.90
CA LEU A 90 -0.43 -12.45 0.05
C LEU A 90 -1.96 -12.33 -0.02
N ARG A 91 -2.61 -12.10 1.13
CA ARG A 91 -4.07 -11.90 1.20
C ARG A 91 -4.50 -10.68 0.39
N GLU A 92 -3.82 -9.56 0.54
CA GLU A 92 -4.16 -8.31 -0.12
C GLU A 92 -3.88 -8.35 -1.63
N TYR A 93 -2.79 -9.01 -2.04
CA TYR A 93 -2.51 -9.26 -3.44
C TYR A 93 -3.61 -10.10 -4.11
N ALA A 94 -3.97 -11.22 -3.49
CA ALA A 94 -5.03 -12.09 -4.01
C ALA A 94 -6.38 -11.36 -4.11
N LEU A 95 -6.70 -10.52 -3.12
CA LEU A 95 -7.90 -9.69 -3.14
C LEU A 95 -7.89 -8.66 -4.29
N ALA A 96 -6.73 -8.07 -4.61
CA ALA A 96 -6.60 -7.15 -5.73
C ALA A 96 -6.88 -7.84 -7.07
N ILE A 97 -6.30 -9.03 -7.27
CA ILE A 97 -6.53 -9.84 -8.47
C ILE A 97 -7.99 -10.27 -8.59
N GLN A 98 -8.62 -10.69 -7.49
CA GLN A 98 -10.05 -11.05 -7.47
C GLN A 98 -10.95 -9.88 -7.88
N LYS A 99 -10.55 -8.65 -7.57
CA LYS A 99 -11.25 -7.41 -7.98
C LYS A 99 -10.95 -6.96 -9.41
N GLY A 100 -10.16 -7.72 -10.17
CA GLY A 100 -9.76 -7.37 -11.53
C GLY A 100 -8.74 -6.22 -11.61
N ILE A 101 -8.02 -5.93 -10.52
CA ILE A 101 -7.00 -4.89 -10.50
C ILE A 101 -5.73 -5.43 -11.16
N ALA A 102 -5.31 -4.78 -12.25
CA ALA A 102 -4.10 -5.15 -12.98
C ALA A 102 -2.84 -4.77 -12.18
N MET A 103 -2.33 -5.71 -11.39
CA MET A 103 -1.13 -5.49 -10.58
C MET A 103 0.14 -5.39 -11.45
N THR A 104 1.14 -4.67 -10.95
CA THR A 104 2.39 -4.45 -11.68
C THR A 104 3.19 -5.75 -11.84
N PRO A 105 4.02 -5.86 -12.90
CA PRO A 105 4.99 -6.94 -13.11
C PRO A 105 5.78 -7.33 -11.83
N ARG A 106 6.31 -6.34 -11.09
CA ARG A 106 7.03 -6.59 -9.83
C ARG A 106 6.20 -7.32 -8.78
N ASN A 107 4.92 -6.96 -8.63
CA ASN A 107 4.06 -7.56 -7.62
C ASN A 107 3.70 -9.00 -7.99
N GLU A 108 3.52 -9.30 -9.27
CA GLU A 108 3.35 -10.69 -9.72
C GLU A 108 4.62 -11.51 -9.44
N ALA A 109 5.81 -10.96 -9.74
CA ALA A 109 7.09 -11.59 -9.41
C ALA A 109 7.18 -11.95 -7.93
N LEU A 110 6.87 -10.97 -7.08
CA LEU A 110 6.96 -11.10 -5.64
C LEU A 110 5.94 -12.11 -5.11
N PHE A 111 4.72 -12.13 -5.66
CA PHE A 111 3.72 -13.14 -5.30
C PHE A 111 4.21 -14.57 -5.60
N GLN A 112 4.77 -14.81 -6.79
CA GLN A 112 5.31 -16.12 -7.14
C GLN A 112 6.50 -16.51 -6.25
N HIS A 113 7.39 -15.55 -5.98
CA HIS A 113 8.51 -15.73 -5.05
C HIS A 113 8.02 -16.13 -3.65
N LEU A 114 7.10 -15.35 -3.07
CA LEU A 114 6.53 -15.63 -1.74
C LEU A 114 5.84 -16.99 -1.68
N LYS A 115 5.16 -17.41 -2.75
CA LYS A 115 4.56 -18.76 -2.81
C LYS A 115 5.57 -19.89 -2.89
N LYS A 116 6.72 -19.66 -3.55
CA LYS A 116 7.77 -20.66 -3.75
C LYS A 116 8.70 -20.78 -2.54
N HIS A 117 9.13 -19.65 -1.99
CA HIS A 117 10.14 -19.59 -0.94
C HIS A 117 9.57 -19.34 0.47
N GLY A 118 8.33 -18.87 0.56
CA GLY A 118 7.68 -18.60 1.84
C GLY A 118 8.24 -17.40 2.60
N ALA A 119 9.17 -16.64 2.03
CA ALA A 119 9.77 -15.45 2.62
C ALA A 119 9.97 -14.38 1.56
N PHE A 120 10.16 -13.12 1.99
CA PHE A 120 10.53 -12.04 1.06
C PHE A 120 11.94 -12.27 0.50
N PRO A 121 12.24 -11.74 -0.70
CA PRO A 121 13.54 -11.92 -1.34
C PRO A 121 14.71 -11.47 -0.47
N ASP A 122 15.76 -12.26 -0.45
CA ASP A 122 17.02 -12.03 0.26
C ASP A 122 18.23 -12.36 -0.65
N GLU A 123 19.44 -12.38 -0.08
CA GLU A 123 20.66 -12.67 -0.84
C GLU A 123 20.70 -14.10 -1.39
N ASP A 124 20.11 -15.06 -0.66
CA ASP A 124 20.07 -16.48 -1.02
C ASP A 124 18.98 -16.78 -2.07
N HIS A 125 17.91 -15.99 -2.03
CA HIS A 125 16.75 -16.12 -2.91
C HIS A 125 16.39 -14.73 -3.47
N PRO A 126 17.14 -14.25 -4.48
CA PRO A 126 16.83 -12.97 -5.09
C PRO A 126 15.49 -13.02 -5.82
N LEU A 127 14.87 -11.85 -6.00
CA LEU A 127 13.64 -11.74 -6.77
C LEU A 127 13.94 -12.00 -8.25
N ASP A 128 13.45 -13.13 -8.75
CA ASP A 128 13.61 -13.51 -10.14
C ASP A 128 12.66 -12.71 -11.04
N PHE A 129 13.23 -11.87 -11.91
CA PHE A 129 12.50 -11.13 -12.94
C PHE A 129 12.57 -11.78 -14.31
N ASP A 130 13.35 -12.85 -14.49
CA ASP A 130 13.53 -13.48 -15.79
C ASP A 130 12.24 -14.19 -16.26
N ASP A 131 11.38 -14.64 -15.35
CA ASP A 131 10.03 -15.13 -15.67
C ASP A 131 9.07 -14.02 -16.17
N LEU A 132 9.38 -12.74 -15.92
CA LEU A 132 8.58 -11.60 -16.40
C LEU A 132 9.00 -11.07 -17.76
N LYS A 133 10.25 -11.29 -18.18
CA LYS A 133 10.69 -10.96 -19.54
C LYS A 133 9.85 -11.71 -20.59
N CYS A 134 9.37 -12.91 -20.28
CA CYS A 134 8.51 -13.69 -21.16
C CYS A 134 7.06 -13.14 -21.28
N ARG A 135 6.59 -12.30 -20.35
CA ARG A 135 5.21 -11.76 -20.35
C ARG A 135 5.09 -10.32 -20.83
N ILE A 136 6.13 -9.50 -20.72
CA ILE A 136 6.11 -8.11 -21.25
C ILE A 136 5.98 -8.10 -22.79
N VAL A 137 6.41 -9.16 -23.47
CA VAL A 137 6.24 -9.32 -24.93
C VAL A 137 4.77 -9.43 -25.36
N TYR A 138 3.85 -9.81 -24.46
CA TYR A 138 2.43 -10.01 -24.79
C TYR A 138 1.54 -8.75 -24.66
N VAL A 139 2.05 -7.64 -24.12
CA VAL A 139 1.25 -6.40 -23.93
C VAL A 139 1.56 -5.33 -24.99
N LEU A 140 2.52 -5.59 -25.88
CA LEU A 140 2.92 -4.68 -26.98
C LEU A 140 2.59 -5.25 -28.38
N ARG A 141 1.63 -6.17 -28.50
CA ARG A 141 1.08 -6.62 -29.79
C ARG A 141 -0.38 -6.25 -29.94
#